data_AF-A0A3B9I491-F1
#
_entry.id   AF-A0A3B9I491-F1
#
_cell.length_a   1.000
_cell.length_b   1.000
_cell.length_c   1.000
_cell.angle_alpha   90.00
_cell.angle_beta   90.00
_cell.angle_gamma   90.00
#
_symmetry.space_group_name_H-M   'P 1'
#
loop_
_entity.id
_entity.type
_entity.pdbx_description
1 polymer ?
#
loop_
_entity_poly.entity_id
_entity_poly.type
_entity_poly.pdbx_seq_one_letter_code
_entity_poly.pdbx_strand_id
1 'polypeptide(L)'
;RGFALPRLQNIFNPILSSVVLGVVWVFWHLPLFLSQGTSQSGLHFGWYLLNGIGLSIIFTLLHNKSGGSALIAIILHGGVNAPSSWYPLQGSINGFFGQINPYAPITIATWIIVLILIGLWKPDLRRKQPFELKAGT
;
A
#
# COMPACT_ATOMS: atom_id res chain seq x y z
N ARG A 1 9.36 -1.31 -4.54
CA ARG A 1 8.79 -0.69 -5.77
C ARG A 1 9.79 -0.65 -6.93
N GLY A 2 11.11 -0.46 -6.73
CA GLY A 2 12.08 -0.38 -7.85
C GLY A 2 12.25 -1.62 -8.74
N PHE A 3 11.87 -2.82 -8.29
CA PHE A 3 12.04 -4.06 -9.08
C PHE A 3 10.71 -4.63 -9.61
N ALA A 4 9.79 -4.99 -8.72
CA ALA A 4 8.56 -5.71 -9.08
C ALA A 4 7.51 -4.83 -9.79
N LEU A 5 7.39 -3.55 -9.39
CA LEU A 5 6.35 -2.66 -9.93
C LEU A 5 6.57 -2.34 -11.42
N PRO A 6 7.77 -1.97 -11.91
CA PRO A 6 7.98 -1.75 -13.34
C PRO A 6 7.61 -2.96 -14.21
N ARG A 7 7.93 -4.18 -13.74
CA ARG A 7 7.60 -5.42 -14.45
C ARG A 7 6.10 -5.67 -14.51
N LEU A 8 5.40 -5.47 -13.40
CA LEU A 8 3.94 -5.59 -13.37
C LEU A 8 3.24 -4.53 -14.22
N GLN A 9 3.76 -3.29 -14.26
CA GLN A 9 3.19 -2.22 -15.08
C GLN A 9 3.35 -2.43 -16.60
N ASN A 10 4.21 -3.36 -17.03
CA ASN A 10 4.29 -3.78 -18.44
C ASN A 10 3.11 -4.69 -18.82
N ILE A 11 2.50 -5.37 -17.85
CA ILE A 11 1.41 -6.33 -18.05
C ILE A 11 0.07 -5.70 -17.68
N PHE A 12 0.02 -4.99 -16.56
CA PHE A 12 -1.17 -4.41 -15.96
C PHE A 12 -1.08 -2.88 -15.85
N ASN A 13 -2.23 -2.22 -15.68
CA ASN A 13 -2.24 -0.81 -15.34
C ASN A 13 -1.68 -0.54 -13.92
N PRO A 14 -1.35 0.72 -13.56
CA PRO A 14 -0.79 1.04 -12.25
C PRO A 14 -1.66 0.63 -11.05
N ILE A 15 -2.99 0.70 -11.16
CA ILE A 15 -3.91 0.32 -10.07
C ILE A 15 -3.85 -1.19 -9.86
N LEU A 16 -4.04 -1.98 -10.90
CA LEU A 16 -4.02 -3.45 -10.81
C LEU A 16 -2.64 -3.97 -10.41
N SER A 17 -1.57 -3.37 -10.92
CA SER A 17 -0.19 -3.66 -10.46
C SER A 17 -0.04 -3.42 -8.96
N SER A 18 -0.65 -2.36 -8.44
CA SER A 18 -0.63 -2.03 -7.02
C SER A 18 -1.45 -2.99 -6.18
N VAL A 19 -2.63 -3.40 -6.65
CA VAL A 19 -3.48 -4.39 -5.96
C VAL A 19 -2.75 -5.72 -5.85
N VAL A 20 -2.18 -6.24 -6.95
CA VAL A 20 -1.41 -7.48 -6.94
C VAL A 20 -0.23 -7.39 -5.95
N LEU A 21 0.54 -6.30 -6.01
CA LEU A 21 1.64 -6.10 -5.07
C LEU A 21 1.16 -5.94 -3.63
N GLY A 22 0.03 -5.28 -3.40
CA GLY A 22 -0.54 -5.08 -2.08
C GLY A 22 -0.96 -6.39 -1.43
N VAL A 23 -1.63 -7.25 -2.20
CA VAL A 23 -1.99 -8.61 -1.77
C VAL A 23 -0.73 -9.41 -1.44
N VAL A 24 0.20 -9.54 -2.39
CA VAL A 24 1.45 -10.30 -2.16
C VAL A 24 2.20 -9.78 -0.93
N TRP A 25 2.26 -8.46 -0.76
CA TRP A 25 2.92 -7.85 0.38
C TRP A 25 2.21 -8.16 1.70
N VAL A 26 0.87 -8.07 1.76
CA VAL A 26 0.13 -8.42 2.98
C VAL A 26 0.31 -9.90 3.34
N PHE A 27 0.21 -10.80 2.37
CA PHE A 27 0.39 -12.23 2.61
C PHE A 27 1.83 -12.59 3.03
N TRP A 28 2.83 -11.82 2.60
CA TRP A 28 4.20 -11.96 3.11
C TRP A 28 4.31 -11.72 4.63
N HIS A 29 3.41 -10.93 5.23
CA HIS A 29 3.39 -10.70 6.68
C HIS A 29 2.64 -11.77 7.46
N LEU A 30 2.05 -12.78 6.80
CA LEU A 30 1.26 -13.81 7.48
C LEU A 30 1.99 -14.49 8.65
N PRO A 31 3.30 -14.81 8.59
CA PRO A 31 4.02 -15.35 9.74
C PRO A 31 3.99 -14.44 10.98
N LEU A 32 3.96 -13.11 10.79
CA LEU A 32 3.92 -12.17 11.92
C LEU A 32 2.58 -12.21 12.65
N PHE A 33 1.47 -12.47 11.95
CA PHE A 33 0.16 -12.67 12.58
C PHE A 33 0.11 -13.90 13.48
N LEU A 34 0.95 -14.90 13.19
CA LEU A 34 1.03 -16.15 13.94
C LEU A 34 2.05 -16.09 15.09
N SER A 35 2.98 -15.14 15.06
CA SER A 35 4.01 -14.97 16.07
C SER A 35 3.56 -14.01 17.16
N GLN A 36 3.49 -14.49 18.40
CA GLN A 36 3.19 -13.65 19.56
C GLN A 36 4.25 -12.56 19.75
N GLY A 37 3.82 -11.39 20.25
CA GLY A 37 4.71 -10.25 20.53
C GLY A 37 5.06 -9.38 19.31
N THR A 38 4.64 -9.75 18.10
CA THR A 38 4.78 -8.86 16.93
C THR A 38 3.70 -7.78 16.92
N SER A 39 3.91 -6.70 16.17
CA SER A 39 2.89 -5.65 16.01
C SER A 39 1.65 -6.11 15.23
N GLN A 40 1.77 -7.20 14.45
CA GLN A 40 0.69 -7.78 13.67
C GLN A 40 -0.14 -8.82 14.46
N SER A 41 0.42 -9.35 15.56
CA SER A 41 -0.28 -10.28 16.45
C SER A 41 -1.59 -9.66 16.95
N GLY A 42 -2.71 -10.33 16.72
CA GLY A 42 -4.04 -9.87 17.16
C GLY A 42 -4.68 -8.76 16.32
N LEU A 43 -4.05 -8.32 15.21
CA LEU A 43 -4.69 -7.41 14.27
C LEU A 43 -5.77 -8.13 13.45
N HIS A 44 -6.82 -7.39 13.08
CA HIS A 44 -7.85 -7.91 12.19
C HIS A 44 -7.34 -7.98 10.74
N PHE A 45 -7.12 -9.19 10.24
CA PHE A 45 -6.50 -9.44 8.94
C PHE A 45 -7.20 -8.71 7.78
N GLY A 46 -8.54 -8.67 7.78
CA GLY A 46 -9.29 -8.00 6.72
C GLY A 46 -9.02 -6.48 6.64
N TRP A 47 -8.86 -5.82 7.80
CA TRP A 47 -8.54 -4.39 7.83
C TRP A 47 -7.09 -4.15 7.41
N TYR A 48 -6.18 -5.01 7.85
CA TYR A 48 -4.78 -4.99 7.44
C TYR A 48 -4.61 -5.19 5.93
N LEU A 49 -5.36 -6.12 5.33
CA LEU A 49 -5.36 -6.38 3.90
C LEU A 49 -5.82 -5.16 3.09
N LEU A 50 -6.97 -4.58 3.47
CA LEU A 50 -7.49 -3.39 2.81
C LEU A 50 -6.55 -2.19 2.94
N ASN A 51 -5.90 -2.03 4.08
CA ASN A 51 -4.90 -0.98 4.28
C ASN A 51 -3.64 -1.21 3.43
N GLY A 52 -3.10 -2.43 3.42
CA GLY A 52 -1.91 -2.77 2.64
C GLY A 52 -2.10 -2.57 1.14
N ILE A 53 -3.30 -2.86 0.61
CA ILE A 53 -3.67 -2.54 -0.77
C ILE A 53 -3.70 -1.02 -1.00
N GLY A 54 -4.36 -0.26 -0.12
CA GLY A 54 -4.43 1.21 -0.22
C GLY A 54 -3.05 1.86 -0.19
N LEU A 55 -2.20 1.48 0.76
CA LEU A 55 -0.80 1.91 0.83
C LEU A 55 -0.01 1.52 -0.43
N SER A 56 -0.27 0.33 -0.97
CA SER A 56 0.39 -0.11 -2.20
C SER A 56 0.07 0.81 -3.37
N ILE A 57 -1.19 1.24 -3.50
CA ILE A 57 -1.63 2.21 -4.50
C ILE A 57 -0.93 3.55 -4.28
N ILE A 58 -0.94 4.11 -3.06
CA ILE A 58 -0.26 5.38 -2.74
C ILE A 58 1.21 5.34 -3.14
N PHE A 59 1.92 4.26 -2.78
CA PHE A 59 3.33 4.10 -3.10
C PHE A 59 3.56 4.06 -4.62
N THR A 60 2.69 3.38 -5.37
CA THR A 60 2.78 3.33 -6.82
C THR A 60 2.52 4.69 -7.46
N LEU A 61 1.50 5.43 -7.00
CA LEU A 61 1.18 6.76 -7.52
C LEU A 61 2.35 7.73 -7.32
N LEU A 62 2.93 7.76 -6.12
CA LEU A 62 4.06 8.63 -5.79
C LEU A 62 5.36 8.19 -6.49
N HIS A 63 5.60 6.88 -6.58
CA HIS A 63 6.72 6.34 -7.35
C HIS A 63 6.63 6.70 -8.84
N ASN A 64 5.44 6.57 -9.45
CA ASN A 64 5.23 6.96 -10.85
C ASN A 64 5.38 8.48 -11.04
N LYS A 65 4.85 9.29 -10.11
CA LYS A 65 4.94 10.76 -10.17
C LYS A 65 6.38 11.27 -10.05
N SER A 66 7.23 10.56 -9.31
CA SER A 66 8.67 10.86 -9.15
C SER A 66 9.55 10.30 -10.27
N GLY A 67 8.98 9.90 -11.40
CA GLY A 67 9.75 9.34 -12.52
C GLY A 67 10.29 7.93 -12.28
N GLY A 68 9.71 7.18 -11.33
CA GLY A 68 10.16 5.83 -10.99
C GLY A 68 11.26 5.79 -9.91
N SER A 69 11.36 6.82 -9.07
CA SER A 69 12.36 6.86 -8.00
C SER A 69 12.07 5.83 -6.91
N ALA A 70 13.03 4.93 -6.65
CA ALA A 70 12.94 3.98 -5.55
C ALA A 70 13.07 4.66 -4.18
N LEU A 71 13.77 5.79 -4.10
CA LEU A 71 13.97 6.56 -2.87
C LEU A 71 12.65 7.02 -2.26
N ILE A 72 11.70 7.47 -3.08
CA ILE A 72 10.36 7.87 -2.63
C ILE A 72 9.65 6.70 -1.93
N ALA A 73 9.75 5.49 -2.48
CA ALA A 73 9.15 4.32 -1.85
C ALA A 73 9.84 3.95 -0.52
N ILE A 74 11.16 4.16 -0.40
CA ILE A 74 11.91 3.90 0.83
C ILE A 74 11.49 4.88 1.93
N ILE A 75 11.43 6.18 1.62
CA ILE A 75 11.02 7.22 2.57
C ILE A 75 9.59 6.99 3.05
N LEU A 76 8.66 6.71 2.13
CA LEU A 76 7.27 6.40 2.48
C LEU A 76 7.16 5.15 3.35
N HIS A 77 7.94 4.11 3.06
CA HIS A 77 7.98 2.90 3.88
C HIS A 77 8.46 3.19 5.31
N GLY A 78 9.53 3.97 5.47
CA GLY A 78 10.00 4.41 6.78
C GLY A 78 8.95 5.24 7.53
N GLY A 79 8.29 6.16 6.84
CA GLY A 79 7.27 7.03 7.42
C GLY A 79 6.00 6.31 7.88
N VAL A 80 5.63 5.21 7.22
CA VAL A 80 4.49 4.36 7.65
C VAL A 80 4.89 3.48 8.83
N ASN A 81 6.11 2.94 8.84
CA ASN A 81 6.56 2.03 9.89
C ASN A 81 6.84 2.73 11.22
N ALA A 82 7.40 3.94 11.21
CA ALA A 82 7.79 4.65 12.42
C ALA A 82 6.64 4.86 13.44
N PRO A 83 5.46 5.38 13.06
CA PRO A 83 4.34 5.57 13.99
C PRO A 83 3.60 4.25 14.33
N SER A 84 3.78 3.18 13.54
CA SER A 84 3.05 1.92 13.73
C SER A 84 3.36 1.23 15.07
N SER A 85 4.52 1.53 15.67
CA SER A 85 4.92 1.00 16.97
C SER A 85 4.39 1.82 18.16
N TRP A 86 3.84 3.01 17.91
CA TRP A 86 3.45 3.95 18.98
C TRP A 86 1.95 3.94 19.26
N TYR A 87 1.13 3.43 18.34
CA TYR A 87 -0.31 3.35 18.51
C TYR A 87 -0.75 1.90 18.82
N PRO A 88 -1.50 1.67 19.91
CA PRO A 88 -2.08 0.35 20.17
C PRO A 88 -3.24 0.11 19.21
N LEU A 89 -3.00 -0.72 18.19
CA LEU A 89 -4.00 -1.05 17.15
C LEU A 89 -4.69 -2.40 17.38
N GLN A 90 -4.59 -2.94 18.59
CA GLN A 90 -5.13 -4.24 18.97
C GLN A 90 -6.38 -4.06 19.84
N GLY A 91 -7.27 -5.05 19.80
CA GLY A 91 -8.52 -5.03 20.57
C GLY A 91 -9.64 -4.21 19.92
N SER A 92 -10.53 -3.70 20.76
CA SER A 92 -11.69 -2.90 20.36
C SER A 92 -11.76 -1.63 21.20
N ILE A 93 -12.18 -0.53 20.59
CA ILE A 93 -12.48 0.71 21.31
C ILE A 93 -13.99 0.99 21.27
N ASN A 94 -14.52 1.59 22.33
CA ASN A 94 -15.93 1.99 22.37
C ASN A 94 -16.14 3.21 21.46
N GLY A 95 -16.86 3.00 20.36
CA GLY A 95 -17.32 4.06 19.48
C GLY A 95 -18.78 4.43 19.76
N PHE A 96 -19.22 5.54 19.18
CA PHE A 96 -20.60 6.06 19.33
C PHE A 96 -21.67 5.06 18.84
N PHE A 97 -21.33 4.24 17.83
CA PHE A 97 -22.21 3.22 17.26
C PHE A 97 -21.90 1.78 17.75
N GLY A 98 -21.09 1.64 18.80
CA GLY A 98 -20.64 0.35 19.33
C GLY A 98 -19.13 0.16 19.26
N GLN A 99 -18.67 -1.07 19.48
CA GLN A 99 -17.23 -1.39 19.44
C GLN A 99 -16.68 -1.28 18.01
N ILE A 100 -15.57 -0.56 17.84
CA ILE A 100 -14.89 -0.42 16.55
C ILE A 100 -13.47 -0.97 16.63
N ASN A 101 -13.01 -1.53 15.51
CA ASN A 101 -11.62 -1.96 15.37
C ASN A 101 -10.71 -0.72 15.20
N PRO A 102 -9.67 -0.54 16.02
CA PRO A 102 -8.80 0.65 15.97
C PRO A 102 -7.98 0.77 14.68
N TYR A 103 -7.88 -0.30 13.88
CA TYR A 103 -7.26 -0.28 12.56
C TYR A 103 -8.17 0.29 11.45
N ALA A 104 -9.49 0.34 11.69
CA ALA A 104 -10.46 0.81 10.69
C ALA A 104 -10.29 2.30 10.35
N PRO A 105 -10.14 3.25 11.31
CA PRO A 105 -9.91 4.66 11.00
C PRO A 105 -8.67 4.91 10.13
N ILE A 106 -7.58 4.20 10.39
CA ILE A 106 -6.33 4.30 9.60
C ILE A 106 -6.56 3.79 8.17
N THR A 107 -7.31 2.69 8.04
CA THR A 107 -7.69 2.15 6.74
C THR A 107 -8.55 3.14 5.95
N ILE A 108 -9.56 3.73 6.59
CA ILE A 108 -10.43 4.74 5.99
C ILE A 108 -9.60 5.95 5.55
N ALA A 109 -8.72 6.47 6.40
CA ALA A 109 -7.83 7.59 6.06
C ALA A 109 -6.93 7.28 4.86
N THR A 110 -6.40 6.05 4.78
CA THR A 110 -5.59 5.60 3.64
C THR A 110 -6.40 5.63 2.35
N TRP A 111 -7.64 5.15 2.35
CA TRP A 111 -8.50 5.17 1.17
C TRP A 111 -8.97 6.57 0.79
N ILE A 112 -9.22 7.45 1.77
CA ILE A 112 -9.45 8.88 1.51
C ILE A 112 -8.25 9.49 0.78
N ILE A 113 -7.02 9.22 1.24
CA ILE A 113 -5.81 9.69 0.57
C ILE A 113 -5.73 9.13 -0.86
N VAL A 114 -5.99 7.83 -1.08
CA VAL A 114 -6.04 7.25 -2.43
C VAL A 114 -7.00 8.03 -3.33
N LEU A 115 -8.23 8.29 -2.86
CA LEU A 115 -9.24 9.01 -3.63
C LEU A 115 -8.82 10.45 -3.92
N ILE A 116 -8.23 11.14 -2.94
CA ILE A 116 -7.68 12.50 -3.10
C ILE A 116 -6.57 12.50 -4.16
N LEU A 117 -5.61 11.57 -4.08
CA LEU A 117 -4.52 11.50 -5.03
C LEU A 117 -5.01 11.20 -6.45
N ILE A 118 -5.99 10.31 -6.61
CA ILE A 118 -6.58 10.01 -7.91
C ILE A 118 -7.36 11.22 -8.46
N GLY A 119 -8.22 11.83 -7.63
CA GLY A 119 -9.09 12.92 -8.04
C GLY A 119 -8.34 14.22 -8.35
N LEU A 120 -7.37 14.60 -7.52
CA LEU A 120 -6.64 15.86 -7.67
C LEU A 120 -5.49 15.75 -8.68
N TRP A 121 -4.74 14.65 -8.70
CA TRP A 121 -3.54 14.56 -9.55
C TRP A 121 -3.78 13.96 -10.92
N LYS A 122 -4.96 13.38 -11.16
CA LYS A 122 -5.31 12.72 -12.43
C LYS A 122 -4.12 11.91 -12.98
N PRO A 123 -3.54 11.00 -12.18
CA PRO A 123 -2.33 10.28 -12.56
C PRO A 123 -2.56 9.50 -13.86
N ASP A 124 -1.51 9.29 -14.65
CA ASP A 124 -1.61 8.39 -15.80
C ASP A 124 -1.81 6.96 -15.30
N LEU A 125 -3.06 6.49 -15.37
CA LEU A 125 -3.46 5.13 -14.99
C LEU A 125 -3.49 4.19 -16.19
N ARG A 126 -2.97 4.60 -17.36
CA ARG A 126 -2.84 3.70 -18.50
C ARG A 126 -1.68 2.73 -18.26
N ARG A 127 -1.79 1.54 -18.85
CA ARG A 127 -0.69 0.59 -18.88
C ARG A 127 0.50 1.23 -19.60
N LYS A 128 1.70 1.09 -19.05
CA LYS A 128 2.90 1.53 -19.78
C LYS A 128 3.14 0.57 -20.94
N GLN A 129 3.42 1.12 -22.12
CA GLN A 129 3.91 0.29 -23.23
C GLN A 129 5.19 -0.42 -22.74
N PRO A 130 5.40 -1.70 -23.10
CA PRO A 130 6.69 -2.32 -22.89
C PRO A 130 7.77 -1.40 -23.45
N PHE A 131 8.90 -1.27 -22.76
CA PHE A 131 10.04 -0.57 -23.33
C PHE A 131 10.38 -1.30 -24.64
N GLU A 132 9.99 -0.73 -25.78
CA GLU A 132 10.55 -1.16 -27.05
C GLU A 132 12.05 -0.93 -26.89
N LEU A 133 12.80 -2.01 -26.76
CA LEU A 133 14.22 -1.96 -26.97
C LEU A 133 14.36 -1.35 -28.36
N LYS A 134 14.70 -0.05 -28.43
CA LYS A 134 15.22 0.54 -29.66
C LYS A 134 16.40 -0.34 -30.00
N ALA A 135 16.19 -1.28 -30.91
CA ALA A 135 17.24 -2.02 -31.55
C ALA A 135 18.11 -0.94 -32.20
N GLY A 136 19.25 -0.64 -31.58
CA GLY A 136 20.23 0.23 -32.17
C GLY A 136 20.72 -0.46 -33.44
N THR A 137 20.37 0.12 -34.58
CA THR A 137 21.05 -0.06 -35.85
C THR A 137 21.61 1.29 -36.25
#